data_AF-A0A0C9PKV0-F1
#
_entry.id   AF-A0A0C9PKV0-F1
#
_cell.length_a   1.000
_cell.length_b   1.000
_cell.length_c   1.000
_cell.angle_alpha   90.00
_cell.angle_beta   90.00
_cell.angle_gamma   90.00
#
_symmetry.space_group_name_H-M   'P 1'
#
loop_
_entity.id
_entity.type
_entity.pdbx_description
1 polymer ?
#
loop_
_entity_poly.entity_id
_entity_poly.type
_entity_poly.pdbx_seq_one_letter_code
_entity_poly.pdbx_strand_id
1 'polypeptide(L)'
;MPSGNVDKPVIEDNHDGTVSLKYDPREEGLHEVYVKFNGEHVQGSPFHFHVDSLASGYVTAYGPGLIYGVCGEPANFTISTKGAGAGGLSLAVEGPSKAEISCHDNKDGTVSVS
;
A
#
# COMPACT_ATOMS: atom_id res chain seq x y z
N MET A 1 17.67 3.99 1.57
CA MET A 1 17.33 3.94 0.13
C MET A 1 17.66 2.54 -0.33
N PRO A 2 16.73 1.84 -1.01
CA PRO A 2 17.01 0.52 -1.54
C PRO A 2 18.19 0.52 -2.50
N SER A 3 18.83 -0.62 -2.66
CA SER A 3 20.09 -0.85 -3.40
C SER A 3 19.99 -0.63 -4.91
N GLY A 4 18.77 -0.42 -5.44
CA GLY A 4 18.52 -0.32 -6.87
C GLY A 4 18.42 -1.68 -7.58
N ASN A 5 18.41 -2.77 -6.83
CA ASN A 5 18.18 -4.11 -7.37
C ASN A 5 16.80 -4.21 -8.02
N VAL A 6 16.74 -4.84 -9.19
CA VAL A 6 15.50 -5.07 -9.94
C VAL A 6 15.17 -6.55 -9.88
N ASP A 7 14.08 -6.87 -9.19
CA ASP A 7 13.53 -8.21 -9.13
C ASP A 7 12.28 -8.33 -10.03
N LYS A 8 12.00 -9.55 -10.51
CA LYS A 8 10.78 -9.84 -11.26
C LYS A 8 9.70 -10.34 -10.30
N PRO A 9 8.57 -9.62 -10.16
CA PRO A 9 7.47 -10.10 -9.33
C PRO A 9 6.75 -11.28 -10.00
N VAL A 10 6.01 -12.04 -9.21
CA VAL A 10 5.08 -13.05 -9.71
C VAL A 10 3.82 -12.32 -10.18
N ILE A 11 3.42 -12.58 -11.42
CA ILE A 11 2.24 -11.98 -12.06
C ILE A 11 1.25 -13.11 -12.35
N GLU A 12 0.01 -12.93 -11.92
CA GLU A 12 -1.09 -13.90 -12.08
C GLU A 12 -2.25 -13.23 -12.81
N ASP A 13 -2.70 -13.81 -13.93
CA ASP A 13 -3.90 -13.39 -14.65
C ASP A 13 -5.13 -13.95 -13.92
N ASN A 14 -6.03 -13.08 -13.49
CA ASN A 14 -7.24 -13.46 -12.77
C ASN A 14 -8.37 -13.92 -13.70
N HIS A 15 -8.18 -13.83 -15.03
CA HIS A 15 -9.15 -14.21 -16.07
C HIS A 15 -10.49 -13.43 -16.02
N ASP A 16 -10.50 -12.27 -15.37
CA ASP A 16 -11.64 -11.36 -15.26
C ASP A 16 -11.33 -9.95 -15.77
N GLY A 17 -10.18 -9.79 -16.45
CA GLY A 17 -9.67 -8.49 -16.90
C GLY A 17 -8.75 -7.80 -15.90
N THR A 18 -8.46 -8.41 -14.74
CA THR A 18 -7.51 -7.93 -13.75
C THR A 18 -6.27 -8.83 -13.63
N VAL A 19 -5.20 -8.28 -13.06
CA VAL A 19 -3.93 -8.99 -12.85
C VAL A 19 -3.48 -8.78 -11.41
N SER A 20 -3.04 -9.86 -10.77
CA SER A 20 -2.47 -9.84 -9.42
C SER A 20 -0.95 -9.84 -9.46
N LEU A 21 -0.30 -8.96 -8.69
CA LEU A 21 1.15 -8.88 -8.55
C LEU A 21 1.57 -9.28 -7.14
N LYS A 22 2.49 -10.23 -7.02
CA LYS A 22 3.04 -10.72 -5.74
C LYS A 22 4.56 -10.53 -5.74
N TYR A 23 5.09 -9.95 -4.67
CA TYR A 23 6.51 -9.72 -4.49
C TYR A 23 6.88 -9.79 -3.01
N ASP A 24 7.95 -10.51 -2.68
CA ASP A 24 8.52 -10.59 -1.34
C ASP A 24 9.73 -9.66 -1.25
N PRO A 25 9.59 -8.44 -0.71
CA PRO A 25 10.68 -7.47 -0.64
C PRO A 25 11.78 -7.92 0.32
N ARG A 26 13.04 -7.63 -0.05
CA ARG A 26 14.23 -7.95 0.76
C ARG A 26 14.83 -6.75 1.49
N GLU A 27 14.42 -5.55 1.13
CA GLU A 27 14.97 -4.30 1.64
C GLU A 27 13.84 -3.40 2.14
N GLU A 28 14.15 -2.57 3.13
CA GLU A 28 13.26 -1.55 3.66
C GLU A 28 13.32 -0.26 2.81
N GLY A 29 12.23 0.50 2.85
CA GLY A 29 12.12 1.81 2.20
C GLY A 29 11.21 1.83 0.97
N LEU A 30 11.30 2.93 0.21
CA LEU A 30 10.47 3.20 -0.96
C LEU A 30 10.91 2.37 -2.16
N HIS A 31 10.00 1.57 -2.70
CA HIS A 31 10.19 0.73 -3.88
C HIS A 31 9.29 1.19 -5.04
N GLU A 32 9.72 0.89 -6.26
CA GLU A 32 9.00 1.19 -7.51
C GLU A 32 8.59 -0.11 -8.21
N VAL A 33 7.36 -0.14 -8.75
CA VAL A 33 6.84 -1.23 -9.57
C VAL A 33 6.52 -0.72 -10.97
N TYR A 34 7.24 -1.25 -11.95
CA TYR A 34 7.00 -0.98 -13.36
C TYR A 34 6.06 -2.03 -13.94
N VAL A 35 4.85 -1.62 -14.27
CA VAL A 35 3.86 -2.48 -14.95
C VAL A 35 3.79 -2.03 -16.41
N LYS A 36 4.10 -2.95 -17.31
CA LYS A 36 4.18 -2.68 -18.75
C LYS A 36 3.33 -3.65 -19.56
N PHE A 37 2.68 -3.13 -20.60
CA PHE A 37 1.99 -3.90 -21.63
C PHE A 37 2.67 -3.62 -22.98
N ASN A 38 3.08 -4.66 -23.70
CA ASN A 38 3.85 -4.54 -24.95
C ASN A 38 5.10 -3.63 -24.85
N GLY A 39 5.74 -3.58 -23.69
CA GLY A 39 6.93 -2.76 -23.44
C GLY A 39 6.65 -1.31 -23.05
N GLU A 40 5.39 -0.87 -23.09
CA GLU A 40 4.97 0.47 -22.69
C GLU A 40 4.34 0.46 -21.29
N HIS A 41 4.51 1.55 -20.54
CA HIS A 41 3.92 1.69 -19.20
C HIS A 41 2.40 1.75 -19.28
N VAL A 42 1.73 0.99 -18.41
CA VAL A 42 0.28 1.15 -18.21
C VAL A 42 -0.01 2.43 -17.43
N GLN A 43 -1.26 2.89 -17.47
CA GLN A 43 -1.70 4.04 -16.67
C GLN A 43 -1.41 3.80 -15.18
N GLY A 44 -0.77 4.78 -14.53
CA GLY A 44 -0.39 4.72 -13.11
C GLY A 44 0.99 4.12 -12.84
N SER A 45 1.64 3.47 -13.82
CA SER A 45 3.04 3.05 -13.67
C SER A 45 4.00 4.25 -13.83
N PRO A 46 5.05 4.37 -13.00
CA PRO A 46 5.43 3.48 -11.89
C PRO A 46 4.53 3.63 -10.65
N PHE A 47 4.17 2.49 -10.07
CA PHE A 47 3.54 2.45 -8.75
C PHE A 47 4.62 2.48 -7.67
N HIS A 48 4.32 3.10 -6.54
CA HIS A 48 5.25 3.22 -5.43
C HIS A 48 4.67 2.53 -4.20
N PHE A 49 5.49 1.78 -3.47
CA PHE A 49 5.10 1.20 -2.19
C PHE A 49 6.24 1.31 -1.18
N HIS A 50 5.89 1.44 0.09
CA HIS A 50 6.86 1.51 1.17
C HIS A 50 6.94 0.17 1.89
N VAL A 51 8.16 -0.31 2.13
CA VAL A 51 8.42 -1.48 2.96
C VAL A 51 8.95 -0.98 4.28
N ASP A 52 8.12 -1.06 5.33
CA ASP A 52 8.53 -0.71 6.68
C ASP A 52 9.60 -1.69 7.21
N SER A 53 10.44 -1.20 8.12
CA SER A 53 11.38 -2.05 8.83
C SER A 53 10.63 -2.93 9.82
N LEU A 54 11.07 -4.19 10.01
CA LEU A 54 10.57 -5.03 11.10
C LEU A 54 10.82 -4.40 12.48
N ALA A 55 11.73 -3.43 12.57
CA ALA A 55 12.05 -2.69 13.80
C ALA A 55 11.48 -1.25 13.82
N SER A 56 10.80 -0.78 12.77
CA SER A 56 10.36 0.62 12.68
C SER A 56 9.05 0.84 13.42
N GLY A 57 9.18 1.03 14.73
CA GLY A 57 8.16 1.67 15.54
C GLY A 57 6.97 0.80 15.92
N TYR A 58 6.24 1.30 16.90
CA TYR A 58 5.03 0.67 17.40
C TYR A 58 3.79 0.89 16.51
N VAL A 59 3.95 1.67 15.43
CA VAL A 59 2.88 2.02 14.50
C VAL A 59 3.35 1.74 13.07
N THR A 60 2.60 0.93 12.33
CA THR A 60 2.86 0.60 10.92
C THR A 60 1.56 0.70 10.11
N ALA A 61 1.65 0.96 8.81
CA ALA A 61 0.49 1.00 7.92
C ALA A 61 0.76 0.17 6.67
N TYR A 62 -0.19 -0.68 6.27
CA TYR A 62 -0.04 -1.56 5.13
C TYR A 62 -1.40 -1.84 4.46
N GLY A 63 -1.38 -2.16 3.17
CA GLY A 63 -2.57 -2.49 2.41
C GLY A 63 -2.62 -1.78 1.05
N PRO A 64 -3.51 -2.24 0.14
CA PRO A 64 -3.55 -1.77 -1.24
C PRO A 64 -3.91 -0.29 -1.36
N GLY A 65 -4.76 0.25 -0.48
CA GLY A 65 -5.16 1.65 -0.48
C GLY A 65 -4.03 2.66 -0.26
N LEU A 66 -2.86 2.21 0.23
CA LEU A 66 -1.65 3.05 0.34
C LEU A 66 -0.84 3.11 -0.97
N ILE A 67 -1.16 2.25 -1.94
CA ILE A 67 -0.40 2.07 -3.18
C ILE A 67 -1.23 2.54 -4.38
N TYR A 68 -2.50 2.15 -4.43
CA TYR A 68 -3.41 2.39 -5.55
C TYR A 68 -4.87 2.34 -5.12
N GLY A 69 -5.75 2.99 -5.90
CA GLY A 69 -7.19 2.92 -5.75
C GLY A 69 -7.92 3.18 -7.07
N VAL A 70 -9.18 2.77 -7.13
CA VAL A 70 -10.08 2.98 -8.27
C VAL A 70 -11.13 4.02 -7.86
N CYS A 71 -11.39 5.01 -8.72
CA CYS A 71 -12.38 6.03 -8.44
C CYS A 71 -13.77 5.40 -8.20
N GLY A 72 -14.40 5.74 -7.08
CA GLY A 72 -15.71 5.20 -6.68
C GLY A 72 -15.66 3.91 -5.87
N GLU A 73 -14.49 3.27 -5.76
CA GLU A 73 -14.29 2.06 -4.96
C GLU A 73 -13.52 2.37 -3.67
N PRO A 74 -13.86 1.75 -2.52
CA PRO A 74 -13.13 1.94 -1.27
C PRO A 74 -11.66 1.51 -1.37
N ALA A 75 -10.74 2.38 -0.95
CA ALA A 75 -9.30 2.14 -0.97
C ALA A 75 -8.83 1.66 0.42
N ASN A 76 -8.92 0.36 0.66
CA ASN A 76 -8.71 -0.20 1.99
C ASN A 76 -7.23 -0.32 2.38
N PHE A 77 -6.89 0.08 3.61
CA PHE A 77 -5.61 -0.22 4.25
C PHE A 77 -5.76 -0.38 5.76
N THR A 78 -4.73 -0.89 6.41
CA THR A 78 -4.70 -1.20 7.84
C THR A 78 -3.56 -0.46 8.52
N ILE A 79 -3.84 0.12 9.68
CA ILE A 79 -2.85 0.71 10.57
C ILE A 79 -2.73 -0.21 11.79
N SER A 80 -1.55 -0.76 12.05
CA SER A 80 -1.27 -1.44 13.31
C SER A 80 -0.68 -0.45 14.30
N THR A 81 -1.26 -0.36 15.50
CA THR A 81 -0.78 0.49 16.61
C THR A 81 -0.27 -0.35 17.79
N LYS A 82 0.06 -1.62 17.53
CA LYS A 82 0.48 -2.58 18.55
C LYS A 82 1.76 -2.11 19.24
N GLY A 83 1.63 -1.78 20.53
CA GLY A 83 2.73 -1.34 21.39
C GLY A 83 2.93 0.17 21.47
N ALA A 84 2.13 0.99 20.76
CA ALA A 84 2.36 2.43 20.66
C ALA A 84 1.99 3.20 21.94
N GLY A 85 1.28 2.54 22.86
CA GLY A 85 0.68 3.18 24.03
C GLY A 85 -0.55 4.00 23.66
N ALA A 86 -1.05 4.78 24.63
CA ALA A 86 -2.18 5.68 24.40
C ALA A 86 -1.71 6.93 23.64
N GLY A 87 -2.41 7.28 22.56
CA GLY A 87 -2.11 8.44 21.73
C GLY A 87 -3.22 8.71 20.71
N GLY A 88 -3.17 9.88 20.08
CA GLY A 88 -4.08 10.23 18.98
C GLY A 88 -3.54 9.74 17.64
N LEU A 89 -4.41 9.16 16.81
CA LEU A 89 -4.15 8.85 15.41
C LEU A 89 -4.80 9.94 14.55
N SER A 90 -4.05 10.49 13.58
CA SER A 90 -4.55 11.50 12.65
C SER A 90 -4.29 11.05 11.22
N LEU A 91 -5.30 11.17 10.36
CA LEU A 91 -5.24 10.79 8.95
C LEU A 91 -5.56 11.99 8.06
N ALA A 92 -4.84 12.11 6.96
CA ALA A 92 -5.11 13.09 5.92
C ALA A 92 -4.99 12.41 4.55
N VAL A 93 -5.92 12.72 3.65
CA VAL A 93 -5.89 12.29 2.25
C VAL A 93 -5.98 13.55 1.40
N GLU A 94 -4.96 13.77 0.60
CA GLU A 94 -4.86 14.90 -0.31
C GLU A 94 -4.91 14.40 -1.76
N GLY A 95 -5.66 15.12 -2.59
CA GLY A 95 -5.88 14.71 -3.97
C GLY A 95 -6.72 15.72 -4.74
N PRO A 96 -7.04 15.42 -6.01
CA PRO A 96 -7.80 16.31 -6.88
C PRO A 96 -9.26 16.50 -6.45
N SER A 97 -9.77 15.66 -5.54
CA SER A 97 -11.12 15.72 -4.99
C SER A 97 -11.11 15.44 -3.49
N LYS A 98 -12.19 15.83 -2.81
CA LYS A 98 -12.40 15.49 -1.39
C LYS A 98 -12.54 13.97 -1.24
N ALA A 99 -11.78 13.40 -0.31
CA ALA A 99 -11.93 12.01 0.11
C ALA A 99 -12.84 11.92 1.34
N GLU A 100 -13.64 10.86 1.39
CA GLU A 100 -14.30 10.43 2.63
C GLU A 100 -13.41 9.38 3.28
N ILE A 101 -13.18 9.51 4.59
CA ILE A 101 -12.30 8.62 5.35
C ILE A 101 -13.16 7.95 6.42
N SER A 102 -13.28 6.62 6.35
CA SER A 102 -13.89 5.80 7.38
C SER A 102 -12.80 5.05 8.15
N CYS A 103 -12.89 5.08 9.47
CA CYS A 103 -11.97 4.36 10.36
C CYS A 103 -12.76 3.39 11.24
N HIS A 104 -12.30 2.14 11.32
CA HIS A 104 -12.87 1.12 12.20
C HIS A 104 -11.78 0.52 13.09
N ASP A 105 -11.92 0.67 14.41
CA ASP A 105 -11.06 0.00 15.38
C ASP A 105 -11.45 -1.47 15.50
N ASN A 106 -10.54 -2.36 15.11
CA ASN A 106 -10.74 -3.81 15.13
C ASN A 106 -10.64 -4.42 16.54
N LYS A 107 -10.25 -3.62 17.56
CA LYS A 107 -10.05 -4.04 18.96
C LYS A 107 -8.98 -5.10 19.18
N ASP A 108 -8.09 -5.28 18.21
CA ASP A 108 -6.94 -6.19 18.28
C ASP A 108 -5.59 -5.44 18.20
N GLY A 109 -5.62 -4.11 18.33
CA GLY A 109 -4.48 -3.23 18.12
C GLY A 109 -4.25 -2.85 16.64
N THR A 110 -5.26 -3.04 15.79
CA THR A 110 -5.27 -2.56 14.41
C THR A 110 -6.52 -1.72 14.12
N VAL A 111 -6.39 -0.81 13.15
CA VAL A 111 -7.45 0.05 12.66
C VAL A 111 -7.58 -0.16 11.16
N SER A 112 -8.78 -0.48 10.69
CA SER A 112 -9.10 -0.56 9.26
C SER A 112 -9.52 0.82 8.75
N VAL A 113 -8.97 1.24 7.62
CA VAL A 113 -9.25 2.52 6.96
C VAL A 113 -9.76 2.26 5.55
N SER A 114 -10.80 2.99 5.14
CA SER A 114 -11.43 2.89 3.82
C SER A 114 -11.95 4.23 3.34
#